data_AF-A0A5C9EPA8-F1
#
_entry.id   AF-A0A5C9EPA8-F1
#
_cell.length_a   1.000
_cell.length_b   1.000
_cell.length_c   1.000
_cell.angle_alpha   90.00
_cell.angle_beta   90.00
_cell.angle_gamma   90.00
#
_symmetry.space_group_name_H-M   'P 1'
#
loop_
_entity.id
_entity.type
_entity.pdbx_description
1 polymer ?
#
loop_
_entity_poly.entity_id
_entity_poly.type
_entity_poly.pdbx_seq_one_letter_code
_entity_poly.pdbx_strand_id
1 'polypeptide(L)' 'METDIHGLHLWEAIDEILYCLEECRVNDIDEITIIHGYRHGKVLKDYIRSKGFIREMKRAGFHLRMRGLRTQGETCFQIR' A
#
# COMPACT_ATOMS: atom_id res chain seq x y z
N MET A 1 -10.75 0.63 0.60
CA MET A 1 -10.19 -0.14 1.74
C MET A 1 -9.13 0.71 2.44
N GLU A 2 -8.98 0.59 3.75
CA GLU A 2 -7.86 1.19 4.51
C GLU A 2 -7.10 0.06 5.21
N THR A 3 -5.76 0.10 5.18
CA THR A 3 -4.89 -0.85 5.89
C THR A 3 -3.84 -0.08 6.67
N ASP A 4 -3.70 -0.39 7.96
CA ASP A 4 -2.71 0.22 8.85
C ASP A 4 -1.53 -0.72 9.06
N ILE A 5 -0.39 -0.33 8.50
CA ILE A 5 0.88 -1.06 8.60
C ILE A 5 1.88 -0.33 9.51
N HIS A 6 1.43 0.69 10.26
CA HIS A 6 2.29 1.43 11.15
C HIS A 6 2.90 0.53 12.23
N GLY A 7 4.23 0.59 12.36
CA GLY A 7 4.97 -0.17 13.36
C GLY A 7 5.32 -1.59 12.92
N LEU A 8 4.83 -2.04 11.77
CA LEU A 8 5.22 -3.33 11.20
C LEU A 8 6.63 -3.27 10.60
N HIS A 9 7.29 -4.43 10.58
CA HIS A 9 8.45 -4.61 9.72
C HIS A 9 8.05 -4.58 8.24
N LEU A 10 9.01 -4.27 7.37
CA LEU A 10 8.74 -4.15 5.93
C LEU A 10 8.11 -5.41 5.32
N TRP A 11 8.58 -6.60 5.72
CA TRP A 11 8.06 -7.86 5.21
C TRP A 11 6.63 -8.13 5.70
N GLU A 12 6.33 -7.87 6.98
CA GLU A 12 4.97 -7.96 7.55
C GLU A 12 4.01 -7.01 6.84
N ALA A 13 4.46 -5.77 6.60
CA ALA A 13 3.68 -4.78 5.86
C ALA A 13 3.38 -5.23 4.42
N ILE A 14 4.32 -5.90 3.76
CA ILE A 14 4.11 -6.44 2.40
C ILE A 14 3.06 -7.55 2.43
N ASP A 15 3.17 -8.48 3.38
CA ASP A 15 2.20 -9.58 3.52
C ASP A 15 0.79 -9.03 3.80
N GLU A 16 0.66 -8.05 4.69
CA GLU A 16 -0.61 -7.38 5.01
C GLU A 16 -1.20 -6.65 3.79
N ILE A 17 -0.38 -5.90 3.06
CA ILE A 17 -0.84 -5.21 1.83
C ILE A 17 -1.33 -6.21 0.80
N LEU A 18 -0.61 -7.32 0.59
CA LEU A 18 -1.01 -8.36 -0.37
C LEU A 18 -2.34 -9.01 0.04
N TYR A 19 -2.50 -9.30 1.33
CA TYR A 19 -3.77 -9.80 1.87
C TYR A 19 -4.92 -8.81 1.60
N CYS A 20 -4.75 -7.53 1.94
CA CYS A 20 -5.79 -6.52 1.70
C CYS A 20 -6.08 -6.29 0.21
N LEU A 21 -5.08 -6.39 -0.67
CA LEU A 21 -5.27 -6.27 -2.11
C LEU A 21 -6.09 -7.46 -2.67
N GLU A 22 -5.86 -8.65 -2.14
CA GLU A 22 -6.66 -9.83 -2.46
C GLU A 22 -8.12 -9.66 -1.99
N GLU A 23 -8.32 -9.17 -0.76
CA GLU A 23 -9.67 -8.84 -0.28
C GLU A 23 -10.34 -7.77 -1.16
N CYS A 24 -9.60 -6.75 -1.59
CA CYS A 24 -10.14 -5.74 -2.50
C CYS A 24 -10.60 -6.37 -3.82
N ARG A 25 -9.82 -7.31 -4.37
CA ARG A 25 -10.17 -8.04 -5.59
C ARG A 25 -11.43 -8.89 -5.44
N VAL A 26 -11.57 -9.60 -4.32
CA VAL A 26 -12.74 -10.47 -4.05
C VAL A 26 -14.03 -9.64 -3.85
N ASN A 27 -13.90 -8.43 -3.31
CA ASN A 27 -15.04 -7.57 -2.96
C ASN A 27 -15.30 -6.43 -3.97
N ASP A 28 -14.69 -6.48 -5.17
CA ASP A 28 -14.80 -5.43 -6.20
C ASP A 28 -14.48 -4.00 -5.71
N ILE A 29 -13.51 -3.87 -4.80
CA ILE A 29 -13.02 -2.59 -4.28
C ILE A 29 -11.86 -2.11 -5.15
N ASP A 30 -11.96 -0.90 -5.71
CA ASP A 30 -11.00 -0.34 -6.66
C ASP A 30 -9.99 0.66 -6.04
N GLU A 31 -10.05 0.87 -4.73
CA GLU A 31 -9.16 1.79 -4.01
C GLU A 31 -8.68 1.21 -2.67
N ILE A 32 -7.37 1.37 -2.41
CA ILE A 32 -6.74 1.06 -1.12
C ILE A 32 -5.93 2.26 -0.62
N THR A 33 -6.11 2.61 0.66
CA THR A 33 -5.29 3.57 1.38
C THR A 33 -4.41 2.82 2.37
N ILE A 34 -3.09 3.01 2.24
CA ILE A 34 -2.09 2.39 3.10
C ILE A 34 -1.62 3.44 4.11
N ILE A 35 -1.87 3.19 5.39
CA ILE A 35 -1.44 4.02 6.51
C ILE A 35 -0.09 3.47 6.98
N HIS A 36 0.99 4.19 6.65
CA HIS A 36 2.37 3.79 6.94
C HIS A 36 3.01 4.65 8.04
N GLY A 37 2.29 5.65 8.56
CA GLY A 37 2.78 6.63 9.51
C GLY A 37 3.78 7.64 8.92
N TYR A 38 4.15 8.65 9.70
CA TYR A 38 5.00 9.77 9.23
C TYR A 38 6.39 9.83 9.88
N ARG A 39 6.47 9.92 11.22
CA ARG A 39 7.74 10.23 11.93
C ARG A 39 8.66 9.03 12.10
N HIS A 40 8.11 7.85 12.41
CA HIS A 40 8.89 6.61 12.58
C HIS A 40 8.75 5.63 11.40
N GLY A 41 7.77 5.84 10.53
CA GLY A 41 7.49 5.02 9.35
C GLY A 41 8.27 5.39 8.09
N LYS A 42 9.44 6.05 8.20
CA LYS A 42 10.17 6.57 7.03
C LYS A 42 10.49 5.46 6.02
N VAL A 43 10.92 4.29 6.49
CA VAL A 43 11.25 3.13 5.64
C VAL A 43 10.01 2.66 4.86
N LEU A 44 8.88 2.46 5.55
CA LEU A 44 7.63 2.04 4.92
C LEU A 44 7.12 3.10 3.94
N LYS A 45 7.09 4.37 4.35
CA LYS A 45 6.72 5.50 3.49
C LYS A 45 7.56 5.53 2.20
N ASP A 46 8.88 5.49 2.33
CA ASP A 46 9.79 5.60 1.20
C ASP A 46 9.64 4.37 0.27
N TYR A 47 9.45 3.19 0.85
CA TYR A 47 9.18 1.97 0.11
C TYR A 47 7.85 2.02 -0.64
N ILE A 48 6.73 2.31 0.03
CA ILE A 48 5.39 2.35 -0.58
C ILE A 48 5.31 3.42 -1.68
N ARG A 49 6.02 4.54 -1.52
CA ARG A 49 6.07 5.60 -2.55
C ARG A 49 7.09 5.32 -3.65
N SER A 50 7.85 4.23 -3.57
CA SER A 50 8.88 3.91 -4.56
C SER A 50 8.30 3.28 -5.83
N LYS A 51 9.06 3.39 -6.93
CA LYS A 51 8.80 2.60 -8.15
C LYS A 51 9.08 1.10 -7.96
N GLY A 52 9.81 0.72 -6.89
CA GLY A 52 10.07 -0.67 -6.54
C GLY A 52 8.77 -1.36 -6.15
N PHE A 53 8.08 -0.78 -5.16
CA PHE A 53 6.78 -1.25 -4.68
C PHE A 53 5.78 -1.48 -5.82
N ILE A 54 5.58 -0.48 -6.70
CA ILE A 54 4.63 -0.62 -7.84
C ILE A 54 4.99 -1.78 -8.76
N ARG A 55 6.29 -2.02 -8.98
CA ARG A 55 6.77 -3.12 -9.82
C ARG A 55 6.56 -4.48 -9.16
N GLU A 56 6.75 -4.55 -7.85
CA GLU A 56 6.53 -5.76 -7.06
C GLU A 56 5.05 -6.12 -7.01
N MET A 57 4.18 -5.14 -6.73
CA MET A 57 2.72 -5.35 -6.76
C MET A 57 2.24 -5.78 -8.15
N LYS A 58 2.80 -5.20 -9.22
CA LYS A 58 2.52 -5.64 -10.59
C LYS A 58 2.94 -7.09 -10.84
N ARG A 59 4.08 -7.53 -10.31
CA ARG A 59 4.53 -8.93 -10.39
C ARG A 59 3.63 -9.88 -9.60
N ALA A 60 3.05 -9.40 -8.50
CA ALA A 60 2.05 -10.12 -7.72
C ALA A 60 0.65 -10.14 -8.39
N GLY A 61 0.47 -9.43 -9.51
CA GLY A 61 -0.79 -9.41 -10.28
C GLY A 61 -1.66 -8.18 -10.05
N PHE A 62 -1.23 -7.21 -9.25
CA PHE A 62 -2.00 -6.00 -8.93
C PHE A 62 -1.49 -4.78 -9.70
N HIS A 63 -2.39 -4.09 -10.43
CA HIS A 63 -2.04 -2.86 -11.13
C HIS A 63 -2.39 -1.64 -10.28
N LEU A 64 -1.40 -1.14 -9.54
CA LEU A 64 -1.60 0.02 -8.67
C LEU A 64 -1.25 1.33 -9.37
N ARG A 65 -2.13 2.32 -9.23
CA ARG A 65 -1.87 3.71 -9.60
C ARG A 65 -1.98 4.59 -8.37
N MET A 66 -0.87 5.18 -7.95
CA MET A 66 -0.85 6.12 -6.83
C MET A 66 -1.76 7.32 -7.13
N ARG A 67 -2.65 7.61 -6.18
CA ARG A 67 -3.44 8.84 -6.13
C ARG A 67 -2.66 9.89 -5.32
N GLY A 68 -3.02 11.16 -5.50
CA GLY A 68 -2.38 12.26 -4.76
C GLY A 68 -2.38 12.00 -3.25
N LEU A 69 -1.38 12.54 -2.56
CA LEU A 69 -1.25 12.36 -1.11
C LEU A 69 -2.36 13.14 -0.40
N ARG A 70 -3.17 12.45 0.41
CA ARG A 70 -4.16 13.09 1.29
C ARG A 70 -3.48 13.64 2.54
N THR A 71 -2.60 12.84 3.17
CA THR A 71 -1.74 13.26 4.28
C THR A 71 -0.32 12.71 4.15
N GLN A 72 0.59 13.13 5.03
CA GLN A 72 1.99 12.67 5.03
C GLN A 72 2.17 11.23 5.53
N GLY A 73 1.21 10.69 6.29
CA GLY A 73 1.27 9.38 6.92
C GLY A 73 0.60 8.25 6.14
N GLU A 74 -0.01 8.56 5.01
CA GLU A 74 -0.72 7.59 4.17
C GLU A 74 -0.37 7.76 2.70
N THR A 75 -0.67 6.72 1.93
CA THR A 75 -0.61 6.75 0.47
C THR A 75 -1.79 5.96 -0.10
N CYS A 76 -2.54 6.58 -1.01
CA CYS A 76 -3.71 6.00 -1.65
C CYS A 76 -3.37 5.47 -3.05
N PHE A 77 -3.91 4.31 -3.42
CA PHE A 77 -3.75 3.67 -4.72
C PHE A 77 -5.11 3.29 -5.28
N GLN A 78 -5.31 3.60 -6.56
CA GLN A 78 -6.34 2.95 -7.36
C GLN A 78 -5.83 1.59 -7.84
N ILE A 79 -6.64 0.55 -7.68
CA ILE A 79 -6.45 -0.82 -8.17
C ILE A 79 -7.12 -0.92 -9.54
N ARG A 80 -6.48 -1.60 -10.49
CA ARG A 80 -6.96 -1.78 -11.87
C ARG A 80 -6.81 -3.21 -12.33
#